data_AF-A0A7S0I6V9-F1
#
_entry.id   AF-A0A7S0I6V9-F1
#
_cell.length_a   1.000
_cell.length_b   1.000
_cell.length_c   1.000
_cell.angle_alpha   90.00
_cell.angle_beta   90.00
_cell.angle_gamma   90.00
#
_symmetry.space_group_name_H-M   'P 1'
#
loop_
_entity.id
_entity.type
_entity.pdbx_description
1 polymer ?
#
loop_
_entity_poly.entity_id
_entity_poly.type
_entity_poly.pdbx_seq_one_letter_code
_entity_poly.pdbx_strand_id
1 'polypeptide(L)'
;MPPKKRKQDDSDAEATDAKPKLSEIDQKKLRTVAAFSYISRCTIEELDQVLEAVDRRQDRLLLLAANAFKPGDTVTWTDKSGNQVGGTVKKVNQKTVKVTTHGPYSKQTMEWTISPILLKKVERK
;
A
#
# COMPACT_ATOMS: atom_id res chain seq x y z
N MET A 1 13.99 -34.47 -61.23
CA MET A 1 12.87 -33.64 -61.74
C MET A 1 11.93 -33.33 -60.58
N PRO A 2 11.47 -32.08 -60.42
CA PRO A 2 10.60 -31.64 -59.33
C PRO A 2 9.12 -31.77 -59.71
N PRO A 3 8.21 -31.62 -58.73
CA PRO A 3 6.96 -30.93 -58.99
C PRO A 3 6.82 -29.65 -58.16
N LYS A 4 6.25 -28.65 -58.84
CA LYS A 4 6.00 -27.27 -58.45
C LYS A 4 4.98 -27.13 -57.31
N LYS A 5 5.26 -26.11 -56.48
CA LYS A 5 4.41 -25.29 -55.60
C LYS A 5 2.88 -25.48 -55.72
N ARG A 6 2.22 -25.55 -54.55
CA ARG A 6 1.00 -24.78 -54.28
C ARG A 6 1.17 -24.00 -52.98
N LYS A 7 1.02 -22.68 -53.12
CA LYS A 7 0.94 -21.69 -52.06
C LYS A 7 -0.52 -21.69 -51.61
N GLN A 8 -0.77 -21.91 -50.33
CA GLN A 8 -2.10 -21.76 -49.73
C GLN A 8 -1.98 -20.64 -48.68
N ASP A 9 -2.28 -19.44 -49.13
CA ASP A 9 -2.75 -18.34 -48.28
C ASP A 9 -4.26 -18.54 -48.21
N ASP A 10 -4.80 -18.81 -47.03
CA ASP A 10 -6.20 -18.52 -46.69
C ASP A 10 -6.32 -18.41 -45.16
N SER A 11 -6.30 -17.16 -44.72
CA SER A 11 -7.17 -16.55 -43.72
C SER A 11 -8.02 -17.48 -42.84
N ASP A 12 -7.65 -17.60 -41.56
CA ASP A 12 -8.60 -17.81 -40.48
C ASP A 12 -8.46 -16.68 -39.45
N ALA A 13 -9.50 -15.85 -39.41
CA ALA A 13 -9.73 -14.89 -38.37
C ALA A 13 -10.15 -15.65 -37.10
N GLU A 14 -9.30 -15.65 -36.08
CA GLU A 14 -9.71 -16.13 -34.75
C GLU A 14 -9.54 -15.00 -33.73
N ALA A 15 -10.64 -14.75 -33.04
CA ALA A 15 -10.93 -13.58 -32.25
C ALA A 15 -9.79 -13.21 -31.29
N THR A 16 -9.34 -11.96 -31.36
CA THR A 16 -8.67 -11.33 -30.23
C THR A 16 -9.69 -11.27 -29.08
N ASP A 17 -9.66 -12.28 -28.20
CA ASP A 17 -10.32 -12.28 -26.88
C ASP A 17 -9.63 -11.21 -26.02
N ALA A 18 -9.88 -9.96 -26.37
CA ALA A 18 -9.51 -8.81 -25.58
C ALA A 18 -10.51 -8.73 -24.43
N LYS A 19 -10.32 -9.58 -23.41
CA LYS A 19 -10.96 -9.43 -22.10
C LYS A 19 -10.93 -7.95 -21.72
N PRO A 20 -12.09 -7.29 -21.54
CA PRO A 20 -12.11 -5.87 -21.23
C PRO A 20 -11.38 -5.65 -19.90
N LYS A 21 -10.29 -4.88 -19.94
CA LYS A 21 -9.59 -4.45 -18.73
C LYS A 21 -10.52 -3.53 -17.95
N LEU A 22 -11.23 -4.08 -16.96
CA LEU A 22 -12.02 -3.28 -16.02
C LEU A 22 -11.14 -2.21 -15.39
N SER A 23 -11.71 -1.02 -15.19
CA SER A 23 -11.02 0.08 -14.51
C SER A 23 -10.56 -0.35 -13.10
N GLU A 24 -9.47 0.23 -12.59
CA GLU A 24 -8.95 -0.09 -11.25
C GLU A 24 -9.99 0.13 -10.14
N ILE A 25 -10.87 1.12 -10.34
CA ILE A 25 -11.98 1.43 -9.43
C ILE A 25 -12.99 0.28 -9.40
N ASP A 26 -13.34 -0.25 -10.56
CA ASP A 26 -14.31 -1.34 -10.67
C ASP A 26 -13.73 -2.65 -10.14
N GLN A 27 -12.45 -2.91 -10.39
CA GLN A 27 -11.73 -4.05 -9.80
C GLN A 27 -11.70 -3.97 -8.27
N LYS A 28 -11.44 -2.77 -7.71
CA LYS A 28 -11.45 -2.55 -6.26
C LYS A 28 -12.82 -2.85 -5.68
N LYS A 29 -13.88 -2.29 -6.26
CA LYS A 29 -15.28 -2.53 -5.84
C LYS A 29 -15.63 -4.02 -5.87
N LEU A 30 -15.30 -4.71 -6.97
CA LEU A 30 -15.60 -6.13 -7.13
C LEU A 30 -14.92 -6.98 -6.05
N ARG A 31 -13.65 -6.70 -5.72
CA ARG A 31 -12.93 -7.39 -4.64
C ARG A 31 -13.56 -7.12 -3.28
N THR A 32 -14.02 -5.90 -3.02
CA THR A 32 -14.69 -5.54 -1.76
C THR A 32 -16.01 -6.29 -1.61
N VAL A 33 -16.83 -6.38 -2.66
CA VAL A 33 -18.09 -7.12 -2.65
C VAL A 33 -17.85 -8.62 -2.44
N ALA A 34 -16.85 -9.19 -3.10
CA ALA A 34 -16.48 -10.59 -2.91
C ALA A 34 -16.05 -10.87 -1.46
N ALA A 35 -15.18 -10.04 -0.88
CA ALA A 35 -14.75 -10.17 0.51
C ALA A 35 -15.92 -10.04 1.50
N PHE A 36 -16.83 -9.09 1.26
CA PHE A 36 -18.03 -8.94 2.08
C PHE A 36 -18.92 -10.18 2.03
N SER A 37 -19.13 -10.73 0.83
CA SER A 37 -19.94 -11.95 0.68
C SER A 37 -19.34 -13.16 1.40
N TYR A 38 -18.00 -13.26 1.45
CA TYR A 38 -17.31 -14.30 2.20
C TYR A 38 -17.47 -14.09 3.71
N ILE A 39 -17.16 -12.90 4.22
CA ILE A 39 -17.27 -12.56 5.66
C ILE A 39 -18.70 -12.77 6.17
N SER A 40 -19.71 -12.44 5.36
CA SER A 40 -21.12 -12.62 5.73
C SER A 40 -21.54 -14.08 5.96
N ARG A 41 -20.76 -15.04 5.44
CA ARG A 41 -21.03 -16.49 5.55
C ARG A 41 -20.12 -17.19 6.55
N CYS A 42 -19.16 -16.49 7.14
CA CYS A 42 -18.22 -17.07 8.08
C CYS A 42 -18.89 -17.44 9.41
N THR A 43 -18.41 -18.52 10.02
CA THR A 43 -18.68 -18.79 11.44
C THR A 43 -17.86 -17.86 12.32
N ILE A 44 -18.16 -17.82 13.63
CA ILE A 44 -17.42 -16.97 14.59
C ILE A 44 -15.92 -17.35 14.62
N GLU A 45 -15.60 -18.65 14.58
CA GLU A 45 -14.23 -19.15 14.58
C GLU A 45 -13.46 -18.76 13.32
N GLU A 46 -14.11 -18.83 12.15
CA GLU A 46 -13.51 -18.39 10.88
C GLU A 46 -13.31 -16.87 10.87
N LEU A 47 -14.22 -16.10 11.48
CA LEU A 47 -14.09 -14.66 11.60
C LEU A 47 -12.87 -14.27 12.45
N ASP A 48 -12.63 -14.97 13.56
CA ASP A 48 -11.44 -14.77 14.40
C ASP A 48 -10.15 -15.04 13.62
N GLN A 49 -10.13 -16.11 12.80
CA GLN A 49 -8.97 -16.41 11.93
C GLN A 49 -8.75 -15.31 10.88
N VAL A 50 -9.82 -14.76 10.30
CA VAL A 50 -9.73 -13.63 9.36
C VAL A 50 -9.19 -12.40 10.05
N LEU A 51 -9.65 -12.08 11.26
CA LEU A 51 -9.15 -10.94 12.04
C LEU A 51 -7.67 -11.10 12.36
N GLU A 52 -7.23 -12.28 12.81
CA GLU A 52 -5.82 -12.55 13.08
C GLU A 52 -4.96 -12.39 11.81
N ALA A 53 -5.44 -12.88 10.67
CA ALA A 53 -4.76 -12.71 9.40
C ALA A 53 -4.65 -11.23 8.98
N VAL A 54 -5.68 -10.43 9.24
CA VAL A 54 -5.68 -8.98 8.99
C VAL A 54 -4.66 -8.29 9.88
N ASP A 55 -4.64 -8.59 11.18
CA ASP A 55 -3.69 -7.99 12.12
C ASP A 55 -2.25 -8.32 11.75
N ARG A 56 -1.95 -9.58 11.41
CA ARG A 56 -0.63 -9.99 10.91
C ARG A 56 -0.24 -9.24 9.64
N ARG A 57 -1.18 -8.99 8.74
CA ARG A 57 -0.93 -8.22 7.52
C ARG A 57 -0.64 -6.76 7.84
N GLN A 58 -1.40 -6.14 8.74
CA GLN A 58 -1.17 -4.76 9.17
C GLN A 58 0.20 -4.61 9.84
N ASP A 59 0.56 -5.53 10.73
CA ASP A 59 1.86 -5.57 11.39
C ASP A 59 3.01 -5.67 10.39
N ARG A 60 2.87 -6.51 9.37
CA ARG A 60 3.88 -6.63 8.31
C ARG A 60 4.00 -5.34 7.50
N LEU A 61 2.89 -4.65 7.20
CA LEU A 61 2.92 -3.38 6.48
C LEU A 61 3.58 -2.28 7.32
N LEU A 62 3.29 -2.23 8.62
CA LEU A 62 3.93 -1.31 9.56
C LEU A 62 5.44 -1.55 9.62
N LEU A 63 5.88 -2.81 9.69
CA LEU A 63 7.29 -3.17 9.71
C LEU A 63 8.00 -2.74 8.42
N LEU A 64 7.40 -3.02 7.25
CA LEU A 64 7.96 -2.61 5.97
C LEU A 64 8.05 -1.08 5.85
N ALA A 65 7.02 -0.36 6.30
CA ALA A 65 7.04 1.10 6.33
C ALA A 65 8.10 1.63 7.31
N ALA A 66 8.22 1.06 8.50
CA ALA A 66 9.22 1.45 9.50
C ALA A 66 10.65 1.29 8.96
N ASN A 67 10.92 0.21 8.24
CA ASN A 67 12.23 -0.07 7.63
C ASN A 67 12.64 0.94 6.55
N ALA A 68 11.71 1.73 6.02
CA ALA A 68 12.02 2.79 5.06
C ALA A 68 12.65 4.04 5.72
N PHE A 69 12.56 4.15 7.05
CA PHE A 69 13.04 5.29 7.82
C PHE A 69 14.31 4.95 8.59
N LYS A 70 15.21 5.93 8.70
CA LYS A 70 16.40 5.87 9.55
C LYS A 70 16.43 7.05 10.52
N PRO A 71 16.99 6.89 11.73
CA PRO A 71 17.28 8.03 12.59
C PRO A 71 18.08 9.11 11.84
N GLY A 72 17.65 10.37 11.92
CA GLY A 72 18.19 11.49 11.14
C GLY A 72 17.42 11.84 9.87
N ASP A 73 16.54 10.96 9.37
CA ASP A 73 15.70 11.29 8.22
C ASP A 73 14.73 12.44 8.53
N THR A 74 14.52 13.33 7.56
CA THR A 74 13.47 14.36 7.63
C THR A 74 12.17 13.79 7.10
N VAL A 75 11.12 13.87 7.91
CA VAL A 75 9.80 13.34 7.60
C VAL A 75 8.73 14.40 7.81
N THR A 76 7.64 14.28 7.06
CA THR A 76 6.44 15.08 7.24
C THR A 76 5.23 14.21 7.47
N TRP A 77 4.26 14.72 8.20
CA TRP A 77 2.99 14.06 8.47
C TRP A 77 1.89 15.10 8.61
N THR A 78 0.66 14.63 8.62
CA THR A 78 -0.52 15.46 8.86
C THR A 78 -0.97 15.27 10.30
N ASP A 79 -1.08 16.37 11.05
CA ASP A 79 -1.62 16.35 12.42
C ASP A 79 -3.16 16.26 12.40
N LYS A 80 -3.77 16.01 13.56
CA LYS A 80 -5.22 15.91 13.76
C LYS A 80 -5.98 17.14 13.27
N SER A 81 -5.35 18.32 13.33
CA SER A 81 -5.92 19.58 12.82
C SER A 81 -5.80 19.75 11.30
N GLY A 82 -5.28 18.75 10.57
CA GLY A 82 -5.08 18.82 9.12
C GLY A 82 -3.80 19.55 8.69
N ASN A 83 -3.03 20.08 9.64
CA ASN A 83 -1.80 20.81 9.35
C ASN A 83 -0.66 19.85 9.00
N GLN A 84 0.15 20.19 8.00
CA GLN A 84 1.36 19.46 7.67
C GLN A 84 2.47 19.87 8.63
N VAL A 85 2.99 18.91 9.38
CA VAL A 85 4.07 19.10 10.35
C VAL A 85 5.31 18.37 9.84
N GLY A 86 6.48 19.00 10.01
CA GLY A 86 7.77 18.44 9.65
C GLY A 86 8.64 18.18 10.89
N GLY A 87 9.49 17.16 10.80
CA GLY A 87 10.41 16.80 11.87
C GLY A 87 11.51 15.87 11.42
N THR A 88 12.40 15.53 12.35
CA THR A 88 13.47 14.54 12.15
C THR A 88 13.19 13.29 12.95
N VAL A 89 13.48 12.13 12.36
CA VAL A 89 13.35 10.84 13.04
C VAL A 89 14.43 10.72 14.12
N LYS A 90 14.01 10.50 15.38
CA LYS A 90 14.90 10.25 16.52
C LYS A 90 15.14 8.76 16.73
N LYS A 91 14.07 7.97 16.65
CA LYS A 91 14.12 6.52 16.88
C LYS A 91 13.07 5.82 16.04
N VAL A 92 13.44 4.69 15.44
CA VAL A 92 12.52 3.80 14.73
C VAL A 92 12.30 2.57 15.59
N ASN A 93 11.05 2.30 15.95
CA ASN A 93 10.61 1.03 16.52
C ASN A 93 9.91 0.19 15.44
N GLN A 94 9.63 -1.08 15.71
CA GLN A 94 9.00 -1.97 14.73
C GLN A 94 7.63 -1.48 14.21
N LYS A 95 6.80 -0.89 15.09
CA LYS A 95 5.45 -0.43 14.75
C LYS A 95 5.27 1.10 14.80
N THR A 96 6.25 1.82 15.32
CA THR A 96 6.14 3.26 15.58
C THR A 96 7.45 3.97 15.33
N VAL A 97 7.38 5.23 14.93
CA VAL A 97 8.54 6.08 14.72
C VAL A 97 8.43 7.28 15.65
N LYS A 98 9.47 7.50 16.45
CA LYS A 98 9.61 8.70 17.26
C LYS A 98 10.26 9.79 16.44
N VAL A 99 9.57 10.90 16.29
CA VAL A 99 10.02 12.06 15.53
C VAL A 99 10.05 13.29 16.41
N THR A 100 10.93 14.21 16.06
CA THR A 100 11.18 15.44 16.78
C THR A 100 10.86 16.60 15.83
N THR A 101 9.95 17.48 16.24
CA THR A 101 9.46 18.57 15.39
C THR A 101 10.45 19.72 15.30
N HIS A 102 10.53 20.34 14.12
CA HIS A 102 11.28 21.57 13.88
C HIS A 102 10.29 22.69 13.58
N GLY A 103 9.63 23.22 14.62
CA GLY A 103 8.70 24.34 14.48
C GLY A 103 9.43 25.69 14.56
N PRO A 104 9.08 26.70 13.72
CA PRO A 104 9.66 28.04 13.81
C PRO A 104 9.29 28.78 15.12
N TYR A 105 8.28 28.30 15.86
CA TYR A 105 7.78 28.93 17.08
C TYR A 105 8.06 28.15 18.37
N SER A 106 8.65 26.95 18.30
CA SER A 106 8.86 26.13 19.49
C SER A 106 10.33 26.08 19.87
N LYS A 107 10.73 26.90 20.85
CA LYS A 107 11.95 26.67 21.66
C LYS A 107 11.92 25.32 22.41
N GLN A 108 10.80 24.60 22.36
CA GLN A 108 10.61 23.27 22.92
C GLN A 108 10.58 22.21 21.83
N THR A 109 11.52 21.28 21.96
CA THR A 109 11.64 20.05 21.21
C THR A 109 10.47 19.12 21.55
N MET A 110 9.36 19.15 20.79
CA MET A 110 8.25 18.22 21.00
C MET A 110 8.54 16.87 20.35
N GLU A 111 8.43 15.81 21.14
CA GLU A 111 8.53 14.42 20.68
C GLU A 111 7.16 13.88 20.31
N TRP A 112 7.07 13.28 19.13
CA TRP A 112 5.86 12.65 18.63
C TRP A 112 6.12 11.17 18.38
N THR A 113 5.13 10.33 18.69
CA THR A 113 5.13 8.91 18.31
C THR A 113 4.08 8.71 17.24
N ILE A 114 4.52 8.35 16.04
CA ILE A 114 3.67 8.31 14.85
C ILE A 114 3.78 6.92 14.20
N SER A 115 2.69 6.47 13.59
CA SER A 115 2.69 5.25 12.77
C SER A 115 3.51 5.51 11.48
N PRO A 116 4.43 4.60 11.11
CA PRO A 116 5.28 4.77 9.93
C PRO A 116 4.49 4.92 8.62
N ILE A 117 3.28 4.37 8.53
CA ILE A 117 2.42 4.48 7.34
C ILE A 117 1.95 5.92 7.09
N LEU A 118 1.89 6.75 8.14
CA LEU A 118 1.45 8.14 8.04
C LEU A 118 2.60 9.11 7.73
N LEU A 119 3.85 8.62 7.81
CA LEU A 119 5.04 9.43 7.55
C LEU A 119 5.35 9.47 6.07
N LYS A 120 5.71 10.66 5.58
CA LYS A 120 6.26 10.87 4.25
C LYS A 120 7.70 11.33 4.37
N LYS A 121 8.63 10.58 3.76
CA LYS A 121 10.03 10.95 3.69
C LYS A 121 10.20 12.15 2.77
N VAL A 122 10.88 13.19 3.25
CA VAL A 122 11.24 14.35 2.43
C VAL A 122 12.64 14.10 1.87
N GLU A 123 12.72 13.68 0.61
CA GLU A 123 14.01 13.55 -0.09
C GLU A 123 14.50 14.96 -0.43
N ARG A 124 15.70 15.34 0.05
CA ARG A 124 16.41 16.48 -0.50
C ARG A 124 17.11 16.01 -1.77
N LYS A 125 16.75 16.61 -2.90
CA LYS A 125 17.45 16.47 -4.18
C LYS A 125 18.80 17.17 -4.14
#